data_AF-F6I2E9-F1
#
_entry.id   AF-F6I2E9-F1
#
_cell.length_a   1.000
_cell.length_b   1.000
_cell.length_c   1.000
_cell.angle_alpha   90.00
_cell.angle_beta   90.00
_cell.angle_gamma   90.00
#
_symmetry.space_group_name_H-M   'P 1'
#
loop_
_entity.id
_entity.type
_entity.pdbx_description
1 polymer ?
#
loop_
_entity_poly.entity_id
_entity_poly.type
_entity_poly.pdbx_seq_one_letter_code
_entity_poly.pdbx_strand_id
1 'polypeptide(L)'
;MTSTRFIEDPETLVSNGSAFKLGFFSLADSTNRYVGICCLRGYEPKYIEEWSRGNWTSGCVRKTPLQCERTNSSGQQGKLDGFFRLTTVKVPDFADWSLALEDECREQCLKNCSCMAYSYYSGIGCMSWSGNLIDLQKFTQGGADLYIRLANSELDKKKDMKAIISVTIVIGTIAIGICTYFSWRWRRKQTMKDKSKEILLSDRGDAYQIYDMNRLGDNANQVKLEELPLLALEKLATATNNFHEANKLGQGGFGPVYRGKLPGGQEIAVKRLSRASAQGLEEFMNEVMVISKIQHRNLVRLLGCCIEGDEKLLIYEYMPNKSLDAFLF
;
A
#
# COMPACT_ATOMS: atom_id res chain seq x y z
N MET A 1 45.61 12.52 18.76
CA MET A 1 45.16 11.13 18.96
C MET A 1 46.15 10.23 18.24
N THR A 2 46.79 9.31 18.96
CA THR A 2 47.69 8.30 18.37
C THR A 2 46.87 7.28 17.56
N SER A 3 47.39 6.90 16.40
CA SER A 3 46.68 6.28 15.27
C SER A 3 46.35 4.77 15.41
N THR A 4 46.16 4.22 16.60
CA THR A 4 46.09 2.74 16.75
C THR A 4 45.10 2.20 17.78
N ARG A 5 44.07 2.96 18.17
CA ARG A 5 43.01 2.41 19.03
C ARG A 5 41.79 2.00 18.20
N PHE A 6 41.55 0.69 18.11
CA PHE A 6 40.29 0.14 17.62
C PHE A 6 39.20 0.38 18.68
N ILE A 7 37.99 0.71 18.23
CA ILE A 7 36.80 0.84 19.09
C ILE A 7 36.03 -0.46 18.96
N GLU A 8 35.84 -1.17 20.06
CA GLU A 8 34.98 -2.35 20.08
C GLU A 8 33.55 -1.95 20.44
N ASP A 9 32.54 -2.64 19.92
CA ASP A 9 31.15 -2.39 20.33
C ASP A 9 30.92 -2.95 21.75
N PRO A 10 30.46 -2.18 22.76
CA PRO A 10 29.75 -0.89 22.73
C PRO A 10 30.57 0.34 23.18
N GLU A 11 31.87 0.32 23.00
CA GLU A 11 32.77 1.42 23.34
C GLU A 11 32.50 2.68 22.50
N THR A 12 32.97 3.81 23.02
CA THR A 12 32.84 5.12 22.37
C THR A 12 34.10 5.94 22.54
N LEU A 13 34.49 6.70 21.52
CA LEU A 13 35.57 7.69 21.63
C LEU A 13 34.99 9.07 21.90
N VAL A 14 35.63 9.78 22.82
CA VAL A 14 35.31 11.16 23.18
C VAL A 14 36.49 12.03 22.75
N SER A 15 36.22 13.12 22.03
CA SER A 15 37.27 14.05 21.59
C SER A 15 37.95 14.73 22.79
N ASN A 16 39.17 15.25 22.60
CA ASN A 16 39.83 16.04 23.65
C ASN A 16 39.02 17.32 23.89
N GLY A 17 38.62 17.58 25.14
CA GLY A 17 37.65 18.63 25.48
C GLY A 17 36.18 18.23 25.25
N SER A 18 35.90 16.94 25.06
CA SER A 18 34.56 16.33 25.03
C SER A 18 33.57 16.79 23.95
N ALA A 19 33.96 17.69 23.05
CA ALA A 19 33.08 18.25 22.01
C ALA A 19 32.30 17.21 21.14
N PHE A 20 32.85 16.02 20.91
CA PHE A 20 32.22 14.98 20.09
C PHE A 20 32.35 13.59 20.70
N LYS A 21 31.29 12.77 20.51
CA LYS A 21 31.25 11.36 20.87
C LYS A 21 31.00 10.49 19.64
N LEU A 22 31.95 9.61 19.33
CA LEU A 22 31.87 8.61 18.26
C LEU A 22 31.55 7.25 18.87
N GLY A 23 30.58 6.53 18.32
CA GLY A 23 30.13 5.23 18.83
C GLY A 23 29.31 4.42 17.83
N PHE A 24 28.80 3.28 18.28
CA PHE A 24 27.94 2.41 17.50
C PHE A 24 26.46 2.73 17.72
N PHE A 25 25.69 2.90 16.64
CA PHE A 25 24.27 3.23 16.68
C PHE A 25 23.46 2.32 15.77
N SER A 26 22.26 1.95 16.22
CA SER A 26 21.24 1.32 15.38
C SER A 26 20.19 2.37 15.04
N LEU A 27 20.01 2.66 13.76
CA LEU A 27 18.92 3.50 13.29
C LEU A 27 17.59 2.75 13.53
N ALA A 28 16.52 3.48 13.86
CA ALA A 28 15.20 2.88 13.94
C ALA A 28 14.88 2.17 12.61
N ASP A 29 14.37 0.94 12.70
CA ASP A 29 14.05 0.03 11.59
C ASP A 29 15.23 -0.59 10.81
N SER A 30 16.47 -0.47 11.30
CA SER A 30 17.64 -1.14 10.70
C SER A 30 18.24 -2.20 11.63
N THR A 31 18.58 -3.36 11.07
CA THR A 31 19.39 -4.40 11.74
C THR A 31 20.89 -4.12 11.66
N ASN A 32 21.29 -3.13 10.87
CA ASN A 32 22.69 -2.78 10.68
C ASN A 32 23.18 -1.85 11.80
N ARG A 33 24.42 -2.09 12.23
CA ARG A 33 25.09 -1.31 13.27
C ARG A 33 26.10 -0.36 12.63
N TYR A 34 25.94 0.94 12.84
CA TYR A 34 26.73 1.97 12.17
C TYR A 34 27.63 2.68 13.18
N VAL A 35 28.90 2.91 12.81
CA VAL A 35 29.79 3.83 13.52
C VAL A 35 29.55 5.22 12.94
N GLY A 36 29.06 6.17 13.75
CA GLY A 36 28.80 7.51 13.23
C GLY A 36 28.25 8.50 14.25
N ILE A 37 27.85 9.66 13.76
CA ILE A 37 27.06 10.65 14.50
C ILE A 37 25.64 10.59 13.93
N CYS A 38 24.59 10.71 14.75
CA CYS A 38 23.20 10.74 14.28
C CYS A 38 22.56 12.08 14.59
N CYS A 39 21.85 12.67 13.63
CA CYS A 39 21.06 13.87 13.89
C CYS A 39 19.88 13.56 14.81
N LEU A 40 19.58 14.51 15.71
CA LEU A 40 18.45 14.42 16.62
C LEU A 40 17.13 14.52 15.84
N ARG A 41 16.04 14.09 16.46
CA ARG A 41 14.71 14.22 15.89
C ARG A 41 14.42 15.69 15.53
N GLY A 42 13.91 15.92 14.32
CA GLY A 42 13.65 17.25 13.78
C GLY A 42 14.88 17.96 13.20
N TYR A 43 16.03 17.27 13.13
CA TYR A 43 17.26 17.74 12.50
C TYR A 43 17.69 16.81 11.37
N GLU A 44 18.47 17.35 10.43
CA GLU A 44 19.06 16.65 9.30
C GLU A 44 20.51 17.08 9.08
N PRO A 45 21.32 16.27 8.37
CA PRO A 45 22.69 16.63 8.06
C PRO A 45 22.76 17.96 7.31
N LYS A 46 23.66 18.85 7.70
CA LYS A 46 23.85 20.13 7.00
C LYS A 46 24.25 19.93 5.53
N TYR A 47 25.12 18.95 5.28
CA TYR A 47 25.55 18.54 3.95
C TYR A 47 25.45 17.02 3.82
N ILE A 48 24.49 16.54 3.04
CA ILE A 48 24.22 15.10 2.89
C ILE A 48 25.38 14.35 2.21
N GLU A 49 26.12 15.02 1.33
CA GLU A 49 27.28 14.44 0.63
C GLU A 49 28.45 14.17 1.58
N GLU A 50 28.78 15.12 2.48
CA GLU A 50 29.80 14.91 3.51
C GLU A 50 29.41 13.77 4.43
N TRP A 51 28.14 13.78 4.86
CA TRP A 51 27.57 12.77 5.75
C TRP A 51 27.66 11.35 5.17
N SER A 52 27.35 11.22 3.86
CA SER A 52 27.41 9.95 3.13
C SER A 52 28.83 9.44 2.93
N ARG A 53 29.83 10.32 3.00
CA ARG A 53 31.26 9.99 2.92
C ARG A 53 31.90 9.76 4.29
N GLY A 54 31.12 9.78 5.37
CA GLY A 54 31.62 9.62 6.73
C GLY A 54 32.27 10.88 7.34
N ASN A 55 32.08 12.05 6.72
CA ASN A 55 32.46 13.33 7.31
C ASN A 55 31.25 13.99 7.98
N TRP A 56 31.32 14.13 9.31
CA TRP A 56 30.22 14.65 10.13
C TRP A 56 30.54 16.00 10.80
N THR A 57 31.66 16.63 10.45
CA THR A 57 32.13 17.88 11.11
C THR A 57 31.14 19.04 10.98
N SER A 58 30.37 19.05 9.90
CA SER A 58 29.35 20.08 9.63
C SER A 58 28.08 19.92 10.47
N GLY A 59 27.94 18.80 11.18
CA GLY A 59 26.84 18.55 12.10
C GLY A 59 25.46 18.52 11.44
N CYS A 60 24.45 18.92 12.21
CA CYS A 60 23.04 18.86 11.83
C CYS A 60 22.37 20.22 11.93
N VAL A 61 21.39 20.46 11.06
CA VAL A 61 20.53 21.65 11.02
C VAL A 61 19.07 21.26 11.20
N ARG A 62 18.23 22.21 11.62
CA ARG A 62 16.80 21.96 11.78
C ARG A 62 16.14 21.69 10.43
N LYS A 63 15.27 20.67 10.37
CA LYS A 63 14.45 20.37 9.18
C LYS A 63 13.41 21.45 8.91
N THR A 64 12.69 21.81 9.97
CA THR A 64 11.60 22.79 9.91
C THR A 64 11.96 24.00 10.78
N PRO A 65 11.90 25.24 10.25
CA PRO A 65 12.18 26.45 11.02
C PRO A 65 11.20 26.64 12.17
N LEU A 66 11.62 27.32 13.23
CA LEU A 66 10.76 27.60 14.40
C LEU A 66 9.66 28.61 14.05
N GLN A 67 8.61 28.69 14.86
CA GLN A 67 7.54 29.66 14.65
C GLN A 67 8.05 31.10 14.57
N CYS A 68 8.98 31.48 15.45
CA CYS A 68 9.59 32.82 15.47
C CYS A 68 10.32 33.18 14.16
N GLU A 69 10.84 32.18 13.44
CA GLU A 69 11.56 32.37 12.18
C GLU A 69 10.59 32.51 11.00
N ARG A 70 9.35 32.00 11.12
CA ARG A 70 8.33 32.07 10.06
C ARG A 70 7.52 33.36 10.05
N THR A 71 7.45 34.07 11.17
CA THR A 71 6.62 35.29 11.34
C THR A 71 7.01 36.47 10.45
N ASN A 72 8.12 36.39 9.72
CA ASN A 72 8.56 37.43 8.79
C ASN A 72 7.90 37.35 7.39
N SER A 73 7.04 36.36 7.09
CA SER A 73 6.58 36.15 5.71
C SER A 73 5.09 35.93 5.47
N SER A 74 4.24 35.85 6.50
CA SER A 74 2.78 35.93 6.31
C SER A 74 2.07 35.96 7.67
N GLY A 75 1.06 36.83 7.81
CA GLY A 75 0.25 37.02 9.01
C GLY A 75 -0.65 35.84 9.42
N GLN A 76 -0.23 34.60 9.16
CA GLN A 76 -0.86 33.42 9.72
C GLN A 76 -0.16 33.07 11.04
N GLN A 77 -0.94 33.06 12.12
CA GLN A 77 -0.48 32.64 13.44
C GLN A 77 -0.21 31.12 13.41
N GLY A 78 1.00 30.76 13.00
CA GLY A 78 1.45 29.36 13.00
C GLY A 78 1.33 28.76 14.39
N LYS A 79 1.12 27.44 14.47
CA LYS A 79 1.06 26.74 15.77
C LYS A 79 2.34 26.96 16.56
N LEU A 80 2.19 27.19 17.87
CA LEU A 80 3.30 27.36 18.82
C LEU A 80 4.26 26.17 18.73
N ASP A 81 5.56 26.46 18.80
CA ASP A 81 6.58 25.41 18.93
C ASP A 81 6.34 24.57 20.19
N GLY A 82 6.95 23.39 20.24
CA GLY A 82 6.95 22.58 21.45
C GLY A 82 8.27 21.85 21.65
N PHE A 83 8.27 20.84 22.51
CA PHE A 83 9.51 20.20 22.94
C PHE A 83 9.45 18.69 22.75
N PHE A 84 10.55 18.15 22.25
CA PHE A 84 10.82 16.73 22.25
C PHE A 84 11.69 16.38 23.46
N ARG A 85 11.19 15.47 24.30
CA ARG A 85 11.88 15.02 25.51
C ARG A 85 12.84 13.88 25.19
N LEU A 86 14.12 14.09 25.49
CA LEU A 86 15.18 13.10 25.41
C LEU A 86 15.65 12.76 26.82
N THR A 87 15.37 11.53 27.27
CA THR A 87 15.65 11.12 28.66
C THR A 87 17.07 10.60 28.84
N THR A 88 17.58 10.55 30.08
CA THR A 88 18.82 9.79 30.40
C THR A 88 20.02 10.25 29.56
N VAL A 89 20.24 11.56 29.50
CA VAL A 89 21.36 12.17 28.76
C VAL A 89 22.30 12.96 29.66
N LYS A 90 23.56 13.05 29.25
CA LYS A 90 24.42 14.17 29.59
C LYS A 90 23.89 15.38 28.83
N VAL A 91 23.47 16.42 29.54
CA VAL A 91 23.01 17.66 28.91
C VAL A 91 24.19 18.38 28.23
N PRO A 92 23.93 19.21 27.20
CA PRO A 92 24.98 19.90 26.46
C PRO A 92 25.80 20.87 27.33
N ASP A 93 27.01 21.17 26.89
CA ASP A 93 27.87 22.16 27.55
C ASP A 93 27.32 23.59 27.40
N PHE A 94 27.83 24.52 28.21
CA PHE A 94 27.52 25.97 28.16
C PHE A 94 26.04 26.31 28.38
N ALA A 95 25.42 25.70 29.40
CA ALA A 95 24.07 26.03 29.80
C ALA A 95 23.97 27.43 30.45
N ASP A 96 22.92 28.16 30.08
CA ASP A 96 22.46 29.36 30.78
C ASP A 96 21.53 28.93 31.93
N TRP A 97 21.88 29.34 33.15
CA TRP A 97 21.15 28.94 34.36
C TRP A 97 20.12 29.99 34.77
N SER A 98 18.96 29.54 35.24
CA SER A 98 17.97 30.40 35.89
C SER A 98 17.36 29.74 37.12
N LEU A 99 16.85 30.57 38.04
CA LEU A 99 16.13 30.13 39.24
C LEU A 99 14.67 29.75 38.95
N ALA A 100 14.31 29.57 37.69
CA ALA A 100 12.95 29.22 37.29
C ALA A 100 12.55 27.83 37.81
N LEU A 101 11.29 27.72 38.20
CA LEU A 101 10.68 26.42 38.50
C LEU A 101 10.52 25.58 37.22
N GLU A 102 10.26 24.28 37.38
CA GLU A 102 10.21 23.32 36.26
C GLU A 102 9.25 23.79 35.13
N ASP A 103 8.03 24.18 35.48
CA ASP A 103 7.02 24.66 34.51
C ASP A 103 7.40 26.01 33.90
N GLU A 104 8.06 26.87 34.66
CA GLU A 104 8.51 28.18 34.20
C GLU A 104 9.68 28.08 33.22
N CYS A 105 10.54 27.08 33.38
CA CYS A 105 11.69 26.83 32.50
C CYS A 105 11.23 26.61 31.05
N ARG A 106 10.13 25.87 30.88
CA ARG A 106 9.48 25.67 29.58
C ARG A 106 8.98 26.98 28.98
N GLU A 107 8.24 27.77 29.75
CA GLU A 107 7.66 29.03 29.30
C GLU A 107 8.71 30.09 28.98
N GLN A 108 9.79 30.17 29.77
CA GLN A 108 10.95 31.03 29.51
C GLN A 108 11.60 30.66 28.17
N CYS A 109 11.84 29.38 27.93
CA CYS A 109 12.41 28.92 26.67
C CYS A 109 11.47 29.20 25.48
N LEU A 110 10.15 29.02 25.61
CA LEU A 110 9.21 29.34 24.53
C LEU A 110 9.21 30.82 24.15
N LYS A 111 9.26 31.70 25.16
CA LYS A 111 9.29 33.17 24.98
C LYS A 111 10.60 33.65 24.36
N ASN A 112 11.71 32.97 24.60
CA ASN A 112 13.00 33.28 23.99
C ASN A 112 13.15 32.54 22.65
N CYS A 113 13.01 33.24 21.53
CA CYS A 113 13.12 32.64 20.20
C CYS A 113 14.49 32.03 19.88
N SER A 114 15.55 32.45 20.58
CA SER A 114 16.88 31.84 20.45
C SER A 114 17.03 30.55 21.25
N CYS A 115 16.11 30.25 22.18
CA CYS A 115 16.20 29.04 22.99
C CYS A 115 15.99 27.79 22.15
N MET A 116 16.99 26.92 22.16
CA MET A 116 17.08 25.67 21.40
C MET A 116 16.66 24.46 22.23
N ALA A 117 16.96 24.46 23.53
CA ALA A 117 16.60 23.41 24.47
C ALA A 117 16.58 23.93 25.91
N TYR A 118 15.92 23.19 26.79
CA TYR A 118 16.02 23.37 28.23
C TYR A 118 16.10 22.03 28.97
N SER A 119 16.54 22.06 30.22
CA SER A 119 16.57 20.94 31.14
C SER A 119 16.25 21.47 32.53
N TYR A 120 15.62 20.63 33.36
CA TYR A 120 15.41 20.95 34.76
C TYR A 120 15.94 19.81 35.62
N TYR A 121 16.68 20.16 36.67
CA TYR A 121 17.14 19.19 37.65
C TYR A 121 16.87 19.71 39.06
N SER A 122 16.21 18.89 39.87
CA SER A 122 15.89 19.23 41.25
C SER A 122 17.18 19.47 42.04
N GLY A 123 17.35 20.68 42.58
CA GLY A 123 18.55 21.10 43.32
C GLY A 123 19.59 21.86 42.49
N ILE A 124 19.51 21.85 41.16
CA ILE A 124 20.36 22.72 40.31
C ILE A 124 19.52 23.82 39.64
N GLY A 125 18.27 23.54 39.28
CA GLY A 125 17.35 24.50 38.68
C GLY A 125 17.21 24.37 37.17
N CYS A 126 16.77 25.46 36.53
CA CYS A 126 16.53 25.53 35.09
C CYS A 126 17.82 25.79 34.33
N MET A 127 18.09 24.97 33.32
CA MET A 127 19.16 25.14 32.34
C MET A 127 18.54 25.38 30.97
N SER A 128 19.04 26.35 30.22
CA SER A 128 18.62 26.61 28.86
C SER A 128 19.80 26.82 27.93
N TRP A 129 19.61 26.57 26.64
CA TRP A 129 20.64 26.75 25.62
C TRP A 129 20.11 27.61 24.48
N SER A 130 20.80 28.70 24.17
CA SER A 130 20.46 29.60 23.05
C SER A 130 21.28 29.34 21.78
N GLY A 131 22.20 28.38 21.81
CA GLY A 131 23.13 28.07 20.72
C GLY A 131 23.16 26.59 20.34
N ASN A 132 24.24 26.18 19.67
CA ASN A 132 24.44 24.79 19.26
C ASN A 132 24.53 23.86 20.48
N LEU A 133 23.85 22.72 20.41
CA LEU A 133 23.87 21.69 21.45
C LEU A 133 25.13 20.83 21.26
N ILE A 134 26.20 21.13 21.98
CA ILE A 134 27.51 20.48 21.88
C ILE A 134 27.69 19.50 23.05
N ASP A 135 28.40 18.38 22.82
CA ASP A 135 28.72 17.38 23.85
C ASP A 135 27.47 16.73 24.50
N LEU A 136 26.41 16.55 23.69
CA LEU A 136 25.23 15.78 24.06
C LEU A 136 25.52 14.28 23.99
N GLN A 137 25.28 13.56 25.09
CA GLN A 137 25.52 12.11 25.15
C GLN A 137 24.33 11.35 25.74
N LYS A 138 23.94 10.25 25.11
CA LYS A 138 22.98 9.29 25.67
C LYS A 138 23.67 8.35 26.66
N PHE A 139 23.07 8.17 27.83
CA PHE A 139 23.48 7.18 28.81
C PHE A 139 22.50 6.00 28.82
N THR A 140 22.99 4.84 29.27
CA THR A 140 22.16 3.65 29.52
C THR A 140 21.41 3.75 30.84
N GLN A 141 22.01 4.38 31.84
CA GLN A 141 21.42 4.69 33.15
C GLN A 141 21.99 6.01 33.68
N GLY A 142 21.19 6.74 34.46
CA GLY A 142 21.56 8.06 34.98
C GLY A 142 21.54 9.18 33.91
N GLY A 143 21.82 10.41 34.33
CA GLY A 143 21.68 11.60 33.47
C GLY A 143 20.37 12.35 33.72
N ALA A 144 20.16 13.42 32.96
CA ALA A 144 19.00 14.30 33.05
C ALA A 144 18.13 14.21 31.80
N ASP A 145 16.93 14.78 31.88
CA ASP A 145 16.01 14.89 30.78
C ASP A 145 16.23 16.23 30.05
N LEU A 146 16.54 16.16 28.75
CA LEU A 146 16.70 17.33 27.89
C LEU A 146 15.46 17.52 27.02
N TYR A 147 14.91 18.73 27.02
CA TYR A 147 13.75 19.13 26.23
C TYR A 147 14.21 19.98 25.05
N ILE A 148 14.25 19.39 23.86
CA ILE A 148 14.72 20.05 22.63
C ILE A 148 13.54 20.73 21.95
N ARG A 149 13.64 22.04 21.70
CA ARG A 149 12.59 22.82 21.02
C ARG A 149 12.49 22.38 19.57
N LEU A 150 11.29 22.08 19.09
CA LEU A 150 10.98 21.71 17.71
C LEU A 150 9.72 22.43 17.22
N ALA A 151 9.63 22.61 15.90
CA ALA A 151 8.41 23.04 15.25
C ALA A 151 7.24 22.11 15.58
N ASN A 152 6.03 22.66 15.76
CA ASN A 152 4.83 21.86 16.06
C ASN A 152 4.55 20.75 15.03
N SER A 153 4.97 20.91 13.78
CA SER A 153 4.81 19.90 12.72
C SER A 153 5.68 18.65 12.94
N GLU A 154 6.81 18.78 13.64
CA GLU A 154 7.78 17.71 13.92
C GLU A 154 7.42 16.88 15.16
N LEU A 155 6.56 17.43 16.02
CA LEU A 155 6.04 16.75 17.19
C LEU A 155 5.02 15.71 16.77
N ASP A 156 5.05 14.54 17.43
CA ASP A 156 4.10 13.46 17.16
C ASP A 156 2.67 13.99 17.25
N LYS A 157 2.02 14.11 16.09
CA LYS A 157 0.57 14.03 16.06
C LYS A 157 0.29 12.58 16.42
N LYS A 158 -0.04 12.31 17.68
CA LYS A 158 -0.87 11.13 17.98
C LYS A 158 -2.13 11.31 17.13
N LYS A 159 -2.12 10.82 15.88
CA LYS A 159 -3.35 10.40 15.22
C LYS A 159 -3.90 9.41 16.21
N ASP A 160 -4.96 9.81 16.90
CA ASP A 160 -5.46 9.07 18.05
C ASP A 160 -5.77 7.67 17.53
N MET A 161 -4.90 6.70 17.84
CA MET A 161 -5.02 5.36 17.27
C MET A 161 -6.37 4.75 17.68
N LYS A 162 -6.90 5.21 18.81
CA LYS A 162 -8.27 4.98 19.27
C LYS A 162 -9.34 5.50 18.28
N ALA A 163 -9.14 6.68 17.68
CA ALA A 163 -10.05 7.25 16.68
C ALA A 163 -9.98 6.50 15.34
N ILE A 164 -8.79 6.06 14.91
CA ILE A 164 -8.66 5.22 13.69
C ILE A 164 -9.33 3.87 13.92
N ILE A 165 -9.06 3.22 15.06
CA ILE A 165 -9.68 1.94 15.43
C ILE A 165 -11.21 2.09 15.52
N SER A 166 -11.72 3.16 16.16
CA SER A 166 -13.17 3.38 16.25
C SER A 166 -13.82 3.58 14.88
N VAL A 167 -13.17 4.31 13.96
CA VAL A 167 -13.69 4.51 12.60
C VAL A 167 -13.70 3.19 11.82
N THR A 168 -12.64 2.37 11.91
CA THR A 168 -12.60 1.07 11.24
C THR A 168 -13.65 0.08 11.77
N ILE A 169 -13.92 0.08 13.08
CA ILE A 169 -14.95 -0.77 13.69
C ILE A 169 -16.34 -0.35 13.21
N VAL A 170 -16.63 0.95 13.18
CA VAL A 170 -17.94 1.48 12.74
C VAL A 170 -18.20 1.16 11.26
N ILE A 171 -17.19 1.31 10.39
CA ILE A 171 -17.33 0.96 8.97
C ILE A 171 -17.56 -0.55 8.82
N GLY A 172 -16.81 -1.37 9.58
CA GLY A 172 -16.95 -2.83 9.56
C GLY A 172 -18.34 -3.31 9.99
N THR A 173 -18.91 -2.75 11.06
CA THR A 173 -20.24 -3.15 11.55
C THR A 173 -21.35 -2.77 10.56
N ILE A 174 -21.26 -1.58 9.95
CA ILE A 174 -22.20 -1.15 8.91
C ILE A 174 -22.11 -2.07 7.69
N ALA A 175 -20.90 -2.39 7.23
CA ALA A 175 -20.69 -3.26 6.08
C ALA A 175 -21.26 -4.68 6.33
N ILE A 176 -21.02 -5.26 7.51
CA ILE A 176 -21.58 -6.57 7.89
C ILE A 176 -23.11 -6.50 7.96
N GLY A 177 -23.68 -5.43 8.53
CA GLY A 177 -25.13 -5.22 8.55
C GLY A 177 -25.74 -5.17 7.15
N ILE A 178 -25.08 -4.48 6.22
CA ILE A 178 -25.49 -4.41 4.82
C ILE A 178 -25.37 -5.80 4.14
N CYS A 179 -24.25 -6.50 4.33
CA CYS A 179 -24.02 -7.82 3.76
C CYS A 179 -25.03 -8.86 4.27
N THR A 180 -25.34 -8.85 5.57
CA THR A 180 -26.35 -9.74 6.16
C THR A 180 -27.76 -9.40 5.68
N TYR A 181 -28.12 -8.12 5.56
CA TYR A 181 -29.39 -7.67 4.99
C TYR A 181 -29.56 -8.12 3.53
N PHE A 182 -28.55 -7.90 2.69
CA PHE A 182 -28.59 -8.35 1.29
C PHE A 182 -28.63 -9.87 1.19
N SER A 183 -27.85 -10.59 2.00
CA SER A 183 -27.88 -12.06 2.04
C SER A 183 -29.24 -12.60 2.47
N TRP A 184 -29.87 -11.98 3.47
CA TRP A 184 -31.22 -12.34 3.93
C TRP A 184 -32.28 -12.03 2.86
N ARG A 185 -32.20 -10.85 2.23
CA ARG A 185 -33.08 -10.47 1.11
C ARG A 185 -32.91 -11.40 -0.10
N TRP A 186 -31.69 -11.88 -0.34
CA TRP A 186 -31.38 -12.81 -1.43
C TRP A 186 -31.90 -14.22 -1.13
N ARG A 187 -31.73 -14.71 0.10
CA ARG A 187 -32.37 -15.96 0.55
C ARG A 187 -33.90 -15.89 0.45
N ARG A 188 -34.51 -14.76 0.84
CA ARG A 188 -35.96 -14.55 0.74
C ARG A 188 -36.46 -14.51 -0.71
N LYS A 189 -35.64 -13.99 -1.64
CA LYS A 189 -35.90 -14.09 -3.09
C LYS A 189 -35.77 -15.53 -3.60
N GLN A 190 -34.86 -16.35 -3.06
CA GLN A 190 -34.78 -17.77 -3.45
C GLN A 190 -35.99 -18.59 -2.96
N THR A 191 -36.52 -18.31 -1.77
CA THR A 191 -37.76 -18.96 -1.29
C THR A 191 -38.99 -18.60 -2.13
N MET A 192 -38.97 -17.44 -2.82
CA MET A 192 -39.99 -17.06 -3.81
C MET A 192 -39.72 -17.67 -5.19
N LYS A 193 -38.45 -17.85 -5.59
CA LYS A 193 -38.06 -18.41 -6.90
C LYS A 193 -38.38 -19.91 -7.04
N ASP A 194 -38.43 -20.64 -5.93
CA ASP A 194 -38.85 -22.05 -5.90
C ASP A 194 -40.36 -22.22 -6.12
N LYS A 195 -41.17 -21.20 -5.79
CA LYS A 195 -42.62 -21.17 -6.08
C LYS A 195 -42.97 -20.58 -7.45
N SER A 196 -42.07 -19.81 -8.06
CA SER A 196 -42.32 -19.16 -9.37
C SER A 196 -41.86 -19.98 -10.57
N LYS A 197 -41.10 -21.06 -10.36
CA LYS A 197 -40.57 -21.89 -11.46
C LYS A 197 -41.57 -22.88 -12.07
N GLU A 198 -42.78 -22.99 -11.50
CA GLU A 198 -43.84 -23.86 -12.03
C GLU A 198 -44.85 -23.11 -12.92
N ILE A 199 -44.76 -21.78 -13.03
CA ILE A 199 -45.74 -20.95 -13.77
C ILE A 199 -45.00 -19.92 -14.62
N LEU A 200 -44.52 -20.30 -15.81
CA LEU A 200 -44.40 -19.45 -17.03
C LEU A 200 -43.69 -20.24 -18.14
N LEU A 201 -44.32 -21.33 -18.57
CA LEU A 201 -44.27 -21.76 -19.96
C LEU A 201 -45.19 -20.82 -20.75
N SER A 202 -44.69 -19.70 -21.26
CA SER A 202 -45.21 -19.11 -22.49
C SER A 202 -44.34 -17.93 -22.96
N ASP A 203 -44.06 -17.97 -24.25
CA ASP A 203 -43.84 -16.85 -25.16
C ASP A 203 -42.42 -16.28 -25.35
N ARG A 204 -41.75 -16.87 -26.34
CA ARG A 204 -41.14 -16.23 -27.53
C ARG A 204 -40.60 -14.79 -27.37
N GLY A 205 -39.26 -14.66 -27.40
CA GLY A 205 -38.55 -13.41 -27.66
C GLY A 205 -37.15 -13.45 -27.08
N ASP A 206 -36.14 -13.66 -27.93
CA ASP A 206 -34.73 -13.72 -27.57
C ASP A 206 -34.27 -12.47 -26.80
N ALA A 207 -34.08 -12.61 -25.48
CA ALA A 207 -33.51 -11.58 -24.63
C ALA A 207 -32.04 -11.92 -24.33
N TYR A 208 -31.13 -11.37 -25.13
CA TYR A 208 -29.70 -11.33 -24.80
C TYR A 208 -29.49 -10.43 -23.57
N GLN A 209 -29.02 -11.03 -22.47
CA GLN A 209 -28.67 -10.30 -21.24
C GLN A 209 -27.24 -9.77 -21.36
N ILE A 210 -27.11 -8.44 -21.47
CA ILE A 210 -25.82 -7.74 -21.42
C ILE A 210 -25.35 -7.73 -19.97
N TYR A 211 -24.24 -8.43 -19.67
CA TYR A 211 -23.55 -8.32 -18.38
C TYR A 211 -22.47 -7.25 -18.48
N ASP A 212 -22.46 -6.31 -17.53
CA ASP A 212 -21.46 -5.26 -17.41
C ASP A 212 -20.12 -5.85 -16.92
N MET A 213 -19.19 -6.06 -17.85
CA MET A 213 -17.86 -6.66 -17.64
C MET A 213 -16.80 -5.67 -17.11
N ASN A 214 -17.21 -4.49 -16.62
CA ASN A 214 -16.31 -3.47 -16.06
C ASN A 214 -15.69 -3.82 -14.68
N ARG A 215 -15.73 -5.08 -14.24
CA ARG A 215 -15.27 -5.51 -12.90
C ARG A 215 -14.09 -6.48 -12.89
N LEU A 216 -13.37 -6.63 -14.00
CA LEU A 216 -12.21 -7.51 -14.08
C LEU A 216 -10.96 -6.73 -14.53
N GLY A 217 -10.30 -6.09 -13.57
CA GLY A 217 -8.93 -5.57 -13.69
C GLY A 217 -8.82 -4.06 -13.77
N ASP A 218 -8.48 -3.43 -12.64
CA ASP A 218 -8.26 -1.99 -12.45
C ASP A 218 -7.04 -1.41 -13.22
N ASN A 219 -6.47 -2.11 -14.20
CA ASN A 219 -5.25 -1.71 -14.92
C ASN A 219 -5.17 -2.26 -16.36
N ALA A 220 -6.22 -2.11 -17.16
CA ALA A 220 -6.12 -2.24 -18.61
C ALA A 220 -7.00 -1.18 -19.29
N ASN A 221 -6.39 -0.42 -20.20
CA ASN A 221 -7.03 0.64 -20.98
C ASN A 221 -8.41 0.19 -21.49
N GLN A 222 -9.42 1.02 -21.21
CA GLN A 222 -10.81 0.82 -21.62
C GLN A 222 -10.92 0.45 -23.10
N VAL A 223 -11.15 -0.83 -23.37
CA VAL A 223 -11.62 -1.30 -24.67
C VAL A 223 -13.10 -1.62 -24.52
N LYS A 224 -13.94 -0.76 -25.10
CA LYS A 224 -15.36 -1.03 -25.31
C LYS A 224 -15.52 -2.32 -26.11
N LEU A 225 -15.96 -3.39 -25.44
CA LEU A 225 -16.26 -4.68 -26.05
C LEU A 225 -17.77 -4.77 -26.31
N GLU A 226 -18.30 -3.87 -27.14
CA GLU A 226 -19.74 -3.63 -27.28
C GLU A 226 -20.51 -4.69 -28.12
N GLU A 227 -19.89 -5.77 -28.62
CA GLU A 227 -20.56 -6.66 -29.60
C GLU A 227 -20.42 -8.19 -29.42
N LEU A 228 -19.78 -8.71 -28.36
CA LEU A 228 -19.65 -10.16 -28.20
C LEU A 228 -20.78 -10.80 -27.37
N PRO A 229 -21.54 -11.76 -27.92
CA PRO A 229 -22.57 -12.49 -27.20
C PRO A 229 -22.03 -13.28 -25.99
N LEU A 230 -22.65 -13.10 -24.82
CA LEU A 230 -22.41 -13.95 -23.65
C LEU A 230 -23.41 -15.12 -23.63
N LEU A 231 -22.90 -16.35 -23.61
CA LEU A 231 -23.69 -17.57 -23.57
C LEU A 231 -23.63 -18.19 -22.17
N ALA A 232 -24.78 -18.60 -21.64
CA ALA A 232 -24.87 -19.28 -20.35
C ALA A 232 -24.17 -20.65 -20.37
N LEU A 233 -23.50 -21.01 -19.27
CA LEU A 233 -22.77 -22.27 -19.16
C LEU A 233 -23.70 -23.47 -19.36
N GLU A 234 -24.92 -23.42 -18.83
CA GLU A 234 -25.94 -24.47 -18.99
C GLU A 234 -26.27 -24.74 -20.47
N LYS A 235 -26.34 -23.68 -21.29
CA LYS A 235 -26.60 -23.78 -22.73
C LYS A 235 -25.45 -24.48 -23.45
N LEU A 236 -24.21 -24.15 -23.08
CA LEU A 236 -23.01 -24.76 -23.65
C LEU A 236 -22.80 -26.19 -23.17
N ALA A 237 -23.10 -26.47 -21.90
CA ALA A 237 -23.09 -27.81 -21.34
C ALA A 237 -24.09 -28.68 -22.11
N THR A 238 -25.33 -28.22 -22.29
CA THR A 238 -26.33 -28.93 -23.10
C THR A 238 -25.85 -29.13 -24.55
N ALA A 239 -25.33 -28.08 -25.18
CA ALA A 239 -24.85 -28.14 -26.56
C ALA A 239 -23.69 -29.13 -26.77
N THR A 240 -22.85 -29.34 -25.75
CA THR A 240 -21.66 -30.20 -25.78
C THR A 240 -21.88 -31.55 -25.10
N ASN A 241 -23.12 -31.86 -24.70
CA ASN A 241 -23.45 -33.04 -23.88
C ASN A 241 -22.63 -33.11 -22.58
N ASN A 242 -22.64 -32.04 -21.79
CA ASN A 242 -21.83 -31.83 -20.59
C ASN A 242 -20.32 -31.99 -20.83
N PHE A 243 -19.82 -31.44 -21.94
CA PHE A 243 -18.39 -31.52 -22.31
C PHE A 243 -17.88 -32.96 -22.40
N HIS A 244 -18.71 -33.86 -22.95
CA HIS A 244 -18.38 -35.28 -23.07
C HIS A 244 -17.14 -35.51 -23.95
N GLU A 245 -16.28 -36.47 -23.60
CA GLU A 245 -15.05 -36.76 -24.35
C GLU A 245 -15.31 -37.15 -25.82
N ALA A 246 -16.46 -37.78 -26.11
CA ALA A 246 -16.87 -38.09 -27.49
C ALA A 246 -17.03 -36.84 -28.39
N ASN A 247 -17.26 -35.67 -27.78
CA ASN A 247 -17.38 -34.40 -28.49
C ASN A 247 -16.05 -33.63 -28.52
N LYS A 248 -14.97 -34.15 -27.94
CA LYS A 248 -13.69 -33.46 -27.91
C LYS A 248 -13.04 -33.43 -29.28
N LEU A 249 -12.75 -32.22 -29.76
CA LEU A 249 -12.08 -31.97 -31.03
C LEU A 249 -10.56 -32.00 -30.90
N GLY A 250 -10.04 -31.63 -29.73
CA GLY A 250 -8.62 -31.62 -29.41
C GLY A 250 -8.33 -31.02 -28.05
N GLN A 251 -7.07 -31.11 -27.62
CA GLN A 251 -6.59 -30.49 -26.38
C GLN A 251 -5.14 -30.08 -26.55
N GLY A 252 -4.81 -28.87 -26.13
CA GLY A 252 -3.43 -28.36 -26.06
C GLY A 252 -3.17 -27.68 -24.71
N GLY A 253 -2.09 -26.91 -24.61
CA GLY A 253 -1.74 -26.14 -23.40
C GLY A 253 -2.84 -25.17 -22.95
N PHE A 254 -3.67 -24.71 -23.89
CA PHE A 254 -4.77 -23.77 -23.64
C PHE A 254 -6.08 -24.43 -23.19
N GLY A 255 -6.09 -25.75 -22.99
CA GLY A 255 -7.26 -26.51 -22.57
C GLY A 255 -7.97 -27.28 -23.71
N PRO A 256 -9.03 -28.02 -23.37
CA PRO A 256 -9.79 -28.82 -24.32
C PRO A 256 -10.76 -27.99 -25.16
N VAL A 257 -10.97 -28.44 -26.41
CA VAL A 257 -11.95 -27.90 -27.35
C VAL A 257 -13.00 -28.97 -27.63
N TYR A 258 -14.29 -28.62 -27.50
CA TYR A 258 -15.42 -29.52 -27.72
C TYR A 258 -16.29 -29.06 -28.87
N ARG A 259 -16.82 -30.00 -29.65
CA ARG A 259 -17.90 -29.77 -30.61
C ARG A 259 -19.20 -29.62 -29.83
N GLY A 260 -19.99 -28.63 -30.19
CA GLY A 260 -21.34 -28.46 -29.67
C GLY A 260 -22.34 -28.14 -30.77
N LYS A 261 -23.62 -28.34 -30.46
CA LYS A 261 -24.73 -27.96 -31.33
C LYS A 261 -25.74 -27.11 -30.54
N LEU A 262 -25.90 -25.85 -30.93
CA LEU A 262 -26.81 -24.91 -30.27
C LEU A 262 -28.29 -25.24 -30.60
N PRO A 263 -29.26 -24.72 -29.81
CA PRO A 263 -30.71 -24.94 -29.99
C PRO A 263 -31.36 -24.45 -31.31
N GLY A 264 -30.58 -24.15 -32.34
CA GLY A 264 -31.04 -23.85 -33.70
C GLY A 264 -30.32 -24.67 -34.78
N GLY A 265 -29.57 -25.70 -34.37
CA GLY A 265 -28.81 -26.57 -35.27
C GLY A 265 -27.41 -26.05 -35.63
N GLN A 266 -27.06 -24.83 -35.24
CA GLN A 266 -25.74 -24.25 -35.45
C GLN A 266 -24.65 -25.05 -34.71
N GLU A 267 -23.65 -25.53 -35.45
CA GLU A 267 -22.49 -26.20 -34.89
C GLU A 267 -21.44 -25.20 -34.44
N ILE A 268 -20.85 -25.46 -33.27
CA ILE A 268 -19.89 -24.59 -32.60
C ILE A 268 -18.70 -25.39 -32.08
N ALA A 269 -17.57 -24.71 -31.93
CA ALA A 269 -16.42 -25.21 -31.19
C ALA A 269 -16.27 -24.43 -29.88
N VAL A 270 -16.33 -25.13 -28.76
CA VAL A 270 -16.27 -24.55 -27.41
C VAL A 270 -14.89 -24.86 -26.82
N LYS A 271 -14.03 -23.85 -26.75
CA LYS A 271 -12.73 -23.92 -26.10
C LYS A 271 -12.90 -23.59 -24.63
N ARG A 272 -12.68 -24.57 -23.76
CA ARG A 272 -12.74 -24.42 -22.30
C ARG A 272 -11.33 -24.16 -21.79
N LEU A 273 -11.07 -22.94 -21.31
CA LEU A 273 -9.75 -22.57 -20.86
C LEU A 273 -9.40 -23.29 -19.56
N SER A 274 -8.10 -23.58 -19.38
CA SER A 274 -7.63 -24.28 -18.20
C SER A 274 -7.88 -23.44 -16.92
N ARG A 275 -8.14 -24.12 -15.80
CA ARG A 275 -8.37 -23.47 -14.49
C ARG A 275 -7.05 -23.01 -13.82
N ALA A 276 -5.89 -23.22 -14.44
CA ALA A 276 -4.59 -23.02 -13.83
C ALA A 276 -4.11 -21.56 -13.91
N SER A 277 -4.35 -20.79 -12.84
CA SER A 277 -3.71 -19.50 -12.51
C SER A 277 -3.96 -18.30 -13.46
N ALA A 278 -3.40 -17.13 -13.07
CA ALA A 278 -3.56 -15.82 -13.71
C ALA A 278 -3.34 -15.79 -15.23
N GLN A 279 -2.55 -16.73 -15.75
CA GLN A 279 -2.28 -16.89 -17.18
C GLN A 279 -3.55 -17.19 -18.01
N GLY A 280 -4.45 -18.05 -17.53
CA GLY A 280 -5.68 -18.39 -18.26
C GLY A 280 -6.66 -17.23 -18.39
N LEU A 281 -6.59 -16.25 -17.48
CA LEU A 281 -7.36 -15.01 -17.58
C LEU A 281 -6.75 -14.04 -18.61
N GLU A 282 -5.43 -13.89 -18.61
CA GLU A 282 -4.74 -13.05 -19.58
C GLU A 282 -4.91 -13.58 -21.02
N GLU A 283 -4.80 -14.90 -21.21
CA GLU A 283 -5.07 -15.57 -22.49
C GLU A 283 -6.51 -15.35 -22.95
N PHE A 284 -7.49 -15.48 -22.04
CA PHE A 284 -8.88 -15.16 -22.33
C PHE A 284 -9.03 -13.71 -22.78
N MET A 285 -8.45 -12.75 -22.04
CA MET A 285 -8.57 -11.33 -22.36
C MET A 285 -7.89 -10.98 -23.68
N ASN A 286 -6.71 -11.54 -23.97
CA ASN A 286 -6.03 -11.32 -25.24
C ASN A 286 -6.83 -11.88 -26.42
N GLU A 287 -7.34 -13.11 -26.30
CA GLU A 287 -8.12 -13.76 -27.36
C GLU A 287 -9.43 -13.00 -27.62
N VAL A 288 -10.14 -12.58 -26.56
CA VAL A 288 -11.33 -11.73 -26.68
C VAL A 288 -11.00 -10.36 -27.27
N MET A 289 -9.98 -9.65 -26.78
CA MET A 289 -9.66 -8.29 -27.25
C MET A 289 -9.16 -8.23 -28.70
N VAL A 290 -8.43 -9.26 -29.15
CA VAL A 290 -7.86 -9.31 -30.49
C VAL A 290 -8.88 -9.83 -31.49
N ILE A 291 -9.52 -10.98 -31.20
CA ILE A 291 -10.39 -11.65 -32.17
C ILE A 291 -11.75 -10.95 -32.26
N SER A 292 -12.22 -10.27 -31.21
CA SER A 292 -13.47 -9.47 -31.31
C SER A 292 -13.36 -8.34 -32.34
N LYS A 293 -12.14 -7.82 -32.57
CA LYS A 293 -11.89 -6.67 -33.46
C LYS A 293 -11.59 -7.07 -34.89
N ILE A 294 -11.37 -8.37 -35.16
CA ILE A 294 -10.89 -8.84 -36.46
C ILE A 294 -11.90 -9.86 -37.01
N GLN A 295 -12.67 -9.42 -38.00
CA GLN A 295 -13.50 -10.30 -38.82
C GLN A 295 -12.88 -10.40 -40.21
N HIS A 296 -12.34 -11.57 -40.56
CA HIS A 296 -11.72 -11.80 -41.86
C HIS A 296 -12.02 -13.22 -42.35
N ARG A 297 -12.21 -13.39 -43.66
CA ARG A 297 -12.53 -14.68 -44.32
C ARG A 297 -11.57 -15.85 -44.03
N ASN A 298 -10.35 -15.55 -43.60
CA ASN A 298 -9.30 -16.53 -43.31
C ASN A 298 -9.00 -16.66 -41.80
N LEU A 299 -9.84 -16.07 -40.93
CA LEU A 299 -9.70 -16.18 -39.48
C LEU A 299 -10.98 -16.84 -38.92
N VAL A 300 -10.81 -17.80 -38.02
CA VAL A 300 -11.94 -18.47 -37.36
C VAL A 300 -12.73 -17.45 -36.55
N ARG A 301 -14.03 -17.36 -36.82
CA ARG A 301 -14.89 -16.35 -36.19
C ARG A 301 -15.23 -16.72 -34.75
N LEU A 302 -14.98 -15.78 -33.84
CA LEU A 302 -15.48 -15.82 -32.47
C LEU A 302 -16.97 -15.44 -32.47
N LEU A 303 -17.81 -16.35 -31.98
CA LEU A 303 -19.27 -16.20 -31.90
C LEU A 303 -19.73 -15.63 -30.56
N GLY A 304 -18.91 -15.80 -29.51
CA GLY A 304 -19.24 -15.36 -28.16
C GLY A 304 -18.30 -15.94 -27.11
N CYS A 305 -18.57 -15.61 -25.85
CA CYS A 305 -17.85 -16.15 -24.71
C CYS A 305 -18.79 -16.53 -23.56
N CYS A 306 -18.28 -17.27 -22.57
CA CYS A 306 -18.97 -17.59 -21.33
C CYS A 306 -18.03 -17.32 -20.17
N ILE A 307 -18.53 -16.61 -19.15
CA ILE A 307 -17.81 -16.30 -17.92
C ILE A 307 -18.78 -16.56 -16.76
N GLU A 308 -18.66 -17.72 -16.13
CA GLU A 308 -19.48 -18.10 -14.97
C GLU A 308 -18.58 -18.70 -13.88
N GLY A 309 -18.39 -17.96 -12.77
CA GLY A 309 -17.46 -18.36 -11.71
C GLY A 309 -16.03 -18.51 -12.23
N ASP A 310 -15.46 -19.70 -12.08
CA ASP A 310 -14.11 -20.03 -12.59
C ASP A 310 -14.10 -20.50 -14.05
N GLU A 311 -15.27 -20.69 -14.65
CA GLU A 311 -15.40 -21.16 -16.03
C GLU A 311 -15.24 -20.00 -17.02
N LYS A 312 -14.27 -20.15 -17.93
CA LYS A 312 -14.02 -19.22 -19.03
C LYS A 312 -14.03 -20.02 -20.33
N LEU A 313 -14.99 -19.75 -21.20
CA LEU A 313 -15.14 -20.45 -22.47
C LEU A 313 -15.21 -19.47 -23.63
N LEU A 314 -14.60 -19.86 -24.75
CA LEU A 314 -14.68 -19.16 -26.03
C LEU A 314 -15.44 -20.03 -27.01
N ILE A 315 -16.36 -19.41 -27.75
CA ILE A 315 -17.25 -20.10 -28.68
C ILE A 315 -16.89 -19.65 -30.08
N TYR A 316 -16.40 -20.58 -30.87
CA TYR A 316 -16.03 -20.39 -32.27
C TYR A 316 -17.03 -21.05 -33.20
N GLU A 317 -17.03 -20.65 -34.46
CA GLU A 317 -17.64 -21.46 -35.50
C GLU A 317 -16.94 -22.81 -35.64
N TYR A 318 -17.72 -23.86 -35.92
CA TYR A 318 -17.17 -25.19 -36.13
C TYR A 318 -16.50 -25.27 -37.51
N MET A 319 -15.25 -25.74 -37.53
CA MET A 319 -14.49 -25.96 -38.76
C MET A 319 -14.53 -27.45 -39.13
N PRO A 320 -15.27 -27.87 -40.17
CA PRO A 320 -15.52 -29.29 -40.47
C PRO A 320 -14.26 -30.05 -40.89
N ASN A 321 -13.28 -29.36 -41.46
CA ASN A 321 -12.05 -29.97 -41.97
C ASN A 321 -10.94 -30.10 -40.92
N LYS A 322 -11.18 -29.86 -39.63
CA LYS A 322 -10.14 -29.92 -38.58
C LYS A 322 -8.95 -28.96 -38.87
N SER A 323 -7.85 -29.11 -38.13
CA SER A 323 -6.64 -28.30 -38.30
C SER A 323 -5.82 -28.73 -39.52
N LEU A 324 -5.06 -27.80 -40.10
CA LEU A 324 -4.09 -28.11 -41.15
C LEU A 324 -3.05 -29.15 -40.69
N ASP A 325 -2.65 -29.06 -39.40
CA ASP A 325 -1.76 -30.02 -38.75
C ASP A 325 -2.23 -31.47 -38.91
N ALA A 326 -3.55 -31.72 -38.81
CA ALA A 326 -4.14 -33.05 -38.97
C ALA A 326 -4.15 -33.58 -40.42
N PHE A 327 -3.80 -32.75 -41.42
CA PHE A 327 -3.64 -33.17 -42.81
C PHE A 327 -2.17 -33.27 -43.22
N LEU A 328 -1.29 -32.53 -42.55
CA LEU A 328 0.13 -32.50 -42.86
C LEU A 328 0.91 -33.58 -42.10
N PHE A 329 0.39 -34.05 -40.97
CA PHE A 329 0.99 -35.06 -40.09
C PHE A 329 -0.04 -36.13 -39.69
#